data_AF-A0A2V8BBS0-F1
#
_entry.id   AF-A0A2V8BBS0-F1
#
_cell.length_a   1.000
_cell.length_b   1.000
_cell.length_c   1.000
_cell.angle_alpha   90.00
_cell.angle_beta   90.00
_cell.angle_gamma   90.00
#
_symmetry.space_group_name_H-M   'P 1'
#
loop_
_entity.id
_entity.type
_entity.pdbx_description
1 polymer ?
#
loop_
_entity_poly.entity_id
_entity_poly.type
_entity_poly.pdbx_seq_one_letter_code
_entity_poly.pdbx_strand_id
1 'polypeptide(L)'
;MPLVGAEAVAASALAFLASSIIAAYLADWLGFRIVPLAILLPSAIAAAATFLCLGRRATPAAPALVAFGALVCGMFAWLLWLARPDLLPTGSGPDLAHHLALIEYIERHQRLVHDVRLSEYLGEMIDYTPGVHLLAVLTGAWFRSDALHALYPVVAWSVALKTGFVLLIALRLLDAVDGDIPRIPFALTAIVLLFLPRTYFIGSFTEQSFLAQVLSELFAVAMWWAVLVWDASPTRSALVFYSLSGTAAFLTWPVSAGPLLVLLAAVMLLHGRLSWLDRLQHLAIATVPIAATAAVHGTRHAGGFRMAGTGGFAIWPTAGVLGWWFIALSAAGFLCCATERRARTVTLLLAAIALQAAALFATAHASGAAAPYLALKMFYLAIYPLGIAIALTLAAGWRAAVRAVGRTGIRSAPLAWLLVASLGIAVARPLIAAPRPRPVVTQAALVAAQWARARIPPACIDYLVIDGYTAYWLHLAVFGHPRASGRALNDDTFEPKKALDRWILPNGLPFAVADDFDALPRDIRTNVDIVARFGPAAVVKRRGPSTCPQR
;
A
#
# COMPACT_ATOMS: atom_id res chain seq x y z
N MET A 1 -19.21 6.38 22.44
CA MET A 1 -18.02 7.22 22.71
C MET A 1 -18.04 8.40 21.77
N PRO A 2 -17.84 9.63 22.27
CA PRO A 2 -17.69 10.79 21.40
C PRO A 2 -16.50 10.60 20.46
N LEU A 3 -16.51 11.32 19.35
CA LEU A 3 -15.32 11.43 18.51
C LEU A 3 -14.26 12.26 19.25
N VAL A 4 -12.98 12.09 18.92
CA VAL A 4 -11.92 13.00 19.37
C VAL A 4 -11.34 13.78 18.20
N GLY A 5 -10.75 14.95 18.46
CA GLY A 5 -10.22 15.83 17.41
C GLY A 5 -9.25 15.14 16.44
N ALA A 6 -8.43 14.20 16.93
CA ALA A 6 -7.52 13.39 16.11
C ALA A 6 -8.24 12.57 15.04
N GLU A 7 -9.45 12.08 15.33
CA GLU A 7 -10.25 11.29 14.39
C GLU A 7 -10.82 12.15 13.26
N ALA A 8 -11.23 13.39 13.57
CA ALA A 8 -11.68 14.32 12.55
C ALA A 8 -10.54 14.72 11.59
N VAL A 9 -9.32 14.90 12.12
CA VAL A 9 -8.11 15.16 11.31
C VAL A 9 -7.79 13.95 10.42
N ALA A 10 -7.75 12.75 10.98
CA ALA A 10 -7.47 11.52 10.23
C ALA A 10 -8.49 11.28 9.10
N ALA A 11 -9.79 11.43 9.42
CA ALA A 11 -10.86 11.31 8.45
C ALA A 11 -10.80 12.38 7.35
N SER A 12 -10.44 13.62 7.69
CA SER A 12 -10.24 14.68 6.70
C SER A 12 -9.11 14.37 5.72
N ALA A 13 -7.96 13.93 6.23
CA ALA A 13 -6.81 13.53 5.41
C ALA A 13 -7.15 12.35 4.49
N LEU A 14 -7.88 11.34 5.01
CA LEU A 14 -8.34 10.22 4.19
C LEU A 14 -9.34 10.67 3.12
N ALA A 15 -10.29 11.52 3.49
CA ALA A 15 -11.30 12.03 2.57
C ALA A 15 -10.66 12.77 1.40
N PHE A 16 -9.60 13.54 1.62
CA PHE A 16 -8.81 14.16 0.55
C PHE A 16 -8.26 13.12 -0.44
N LEU A 17 -7.63 12.05 0.05
CA LEU A 17 -7.06 11.00 -0.81
C LEU A 17 -8.16 10.24 -1.57
N ALA A 18 -9.20 9.82 -0.87
CA ALA A 18 -10.32 9.06 -1.45
C ALA A 18 -11.05 9.86 -2.53
N SER A 19 -11.41 11.12 -2.22
CA SER A 19 -12.09 11.99 -3.17
C SER A 19 -11.21 12.35 -4.38
N SER A 20 -9.90 12.43 -4.23
CA SER A 20 -8.98 12.66 -5.37
C SER A 20 -9.02 11.50 -6.37
N ILE A 21 -9.01 10.25 -5.87
CA ILE A 21 -9.15 9.06 -6.71
C ILE A 21 -10.52 9.06 -7.40
N ILE A 22 -11.59 9.24 -6.62
CA ILE A 22 -12.97 9.16 -7.11
C ILE A 22 -13.26 10.26 -8.13
N ALA A 23 -12.88 11.51 -7.84
CA ALA A 23 -13.10 12.63 -8.74
C ALA A 23 -12.31 12.48 -10.05
N ALA A 24 -11.05 12.03 -9.99
CA ALA A 24 -10.27 11.79 -11.20
C ALA A 24 -10.84 10.65 -12.04
N TYR A 25 -11.25 9.55 -11.40
CA TYR A 25 -11.90 8.43 -12.06
C TYR A 25 -13.22 8.84 -12.73
N LEU A 26 -14.07 9.59 -12.03
CA LEU A 26 -15.33 10.09 -12.56
C LEU A 26 -15.13 11.11 -13.69
N ALA A 27 -14.13 11.99 -13.59
CA ALA A 27 -13.81 12.94 -14.65
C ALA A 27 -13.49 12.22 -15.96
N ASP A 28 -12.62 11.21 -15.91
CA ASP A 28 -12.29 10.39 -17.07
C ASP A 28 -13.50 9.58 -17.57
N TRP A 29 -14.29 8.99 -16.66
CA TRP A 29 -15.49 8.25 -17.03
C TRP A 29 -16.51 9.10 -17.79
N LEU A 30 -16.66 10.37 -17.39
CA LEU A 30 -17.49 11.39 -18.06
C LEU A 30 -16.86 11.95 -19.35
N GLY A 31 -15.67 11.47 -19.75
CA GLY A 31 -14.97 11.89 -20.97
C GLY A 31 -14.08 13.11 -20.83
N PHE A 32 -13.96 13.68 -19.62
CA PHE A 32 -13.05 14.79 -19.36
C PHE A 32 -11.61 14.32 -19.20
N ARG A 33 -10.66 15.24 -19.39
CA ARG A 33 -9.25 14.98 -19.02
C ARG A 33 -9.10 15.08 -17.50
N ILE A 34 -8.18 14.28 -16.96
CA ILE A 34 -7.76 14.33 -15.57
C ILE A 34 -6.86 15.55 -15.39
N VAL A 35 -7.47 16.68 -15.04
CA VAL A 35 -6.76 17.96 -14.81
C VAL A 35 -6.47 18.10 -13.31
N PRO A 36 -5.20 18.07 -12.86
CA PRO A 36 -4.87 18.01 -11.43
C PRO A 36 -5.46 19.14 -10.58
N LEU A 37 -5.48 20.38 -11.10
CA LEU A 37 -6.08 21.52 -10.38
C LEU A 37 -7.61 21.41 -10.25
N ALA A 38 -8.28 20.88 -11.27
CA ALA A 38 -9.72 20.67 -11.24
C ALA A 38 -10.11 19.56 -10.24
N ILE A 39 -9.24 18.58 -10.03
CA ILE A 39 -9.42 17.52 -9.03
C ILE A 39 -9.10 18.00 -7.61
N LEU A 40 -8.14 18.92 -7.45
CA LEU A 40 -7.75 19.43 -6.13
C LEU A 40 -8.91 20.10 -5.38
N LEU A 41 -9.73 20.88 -6.09
CA LEU A 41 -10.85 21.63 -5.50
C LEU A 41 -11.91 20.73 -4.85
N PRO A 42 -12.56 19.77 -5.55
CA PRO A 42 -13.51 18.87 -4.92
C PRO A 42 -12.87 18.03 -3.81
N SER A 43 -11.59 17.67 -3.93
CA SER A 43 -10.89 16.94 -2.86
C SER A 43 -10.71 17.77 -1.59
N ALA A 44 -10.32 19.04 -1.73
CA ALA A 44 -10.19 19.97 -0.61
C ALA A 44 -11.55 20.24 0.04
N ILE A 45 -12.62 20.38 -0.75
CA ILE A 45 -13.99 20.55 -0.24
C ILE A 45 -14.42 19.31 0.54
N ALA A 46 -14.20 18.10 0.02
CA ALA A 46 -14.53 16.86 0.70
C ALA A 46 -13.77 16.71 2.04
N ALA A 47 -12.48 17.06 2.05
CA ALA A 47 -11.65 17.05 3.25
C ALA A 47 -12.14 18.05 4.30
N ALA A 48 -12.43 19.30 3.89
CA ALA A 48 -12.94 20.34 4.77
C ALA A 48 -14.33 20.00 5.31
N ALA A 49 -15.25 19.53 4.47
CA ALA A 49 -16.58 19.11 4.86
C ALA A 49 -16.54 17.95 5.87
N THR A 50 -15.64 16.98 5.65
CA THR A 50 -15.42 15.86 6.59
C THR A 50 -14.90 16.36 7.94
N PHE A 51 -13.90 17.24 7.93
CA PHE A 51 -13.36 17.84 9.14
C PHE A 51 -14.42 18.62 9.92
N LEU A 52 -15.19 19.48 9.25
CA LEU A 52 -16.23 20.30 9.87
C LEU A 52 -17.37 19.44 10.42
N CYS A 53 -17.81 18.42 9.67
CA CYS A 53 -18.91 17.53 10.07
C CYS A 53 -18.54 16.70 11.31
N LEU A 54 -17.36 16.08 11.30
CA LEU A 54 -16.89 15.22 12.39
C LEU A 54 -16.34 16.04 13.57
N GLY A 55 -15.65 17.14 13.29
CA GLY A 55 -15.05 18.02 14.29
C GLY A 55 -16.08 18.70 15.19
N ARG A 56 -17.26 19.05 14.66
CA ARG A 56 -18.39 19.56 15.48
C ARG A 56 -18.90 18.56 16.52
N ARG A 57 -18.62 17.27 16.35
CA ARG A 57 -19.01 16.19 17.26
C ARG A 57 -17.82 15.67 18.08
N ALA A 58 -16.64 16.22 17.86
CA ALA A 58 -15.41 15.77 18.49
C ALA A 58 -15.22 16.50 19.83
N THR A 59 -14.84 15.74 20.85
CA THR A 59 -14.35 16.32 22.11
C THR A 59 -12.87 16.66 21.99
N PRO A 60 -12.41 17.73 22.64
CA PRO A 60 -10.99 18.01 22.77
C PRO A 60 -10.30 16.87 23.52
N ALA A 61 -9.24 16.32 22.93
CA ALA A 61 -8.38 15.32 23.55
C ALA A 61 -6.93 15.55 23.09
N ALA A 62 -6.32 16.61 23.61
CA ALA A 62 -4.98 17.04 23.20
C ALA A 62 -3.93 15.90 23.24
N PRO A 63 -3.89 15.02 24.27
CA PRO A 63 -2.93 13.91 24.29
C PRO A 63 -3.09 12.94 23.12
N ALA A 64 -4.33 12.62 22.72
CA ALA A 64 -4.60 11.73 21.59
C ALA A 64 -4.22 12.40 20.26
N LEU A 65 -4.48 13.70 20.11
CA LEU A 65 -4.08 14.48 18.94
C LEU A 65 -2.56 14.59 18.80
N VAL A 66 -1.85 14.85 19.90
CA VAL A 66 -0.38 14.88 19.93
C VAL A 66 0.21 13.51 19.60
N ALA A 67 -0.31 12.44 20.21
CA ALA A 67 0.17 11.08 19.92
C ALA A 67 -0.08 10.69 18.45
N PHE A 68 -1.25 11.00 17.91
CA PHE A 68 -1.58 10.79 16.50
C PHE A 68 -0.65 11.59 15.58
N GLY A 69 -0.51 12.89 15.81
CA GLY A 69 0.35 13.76 14.99
C GLY A 69 1.82 13.33 15.03
N ALA A 70 2.35 13.06 16.23
CA ALA A 70 3.73 12.59 16.40
C ALA A 70 3.97 11.25 15.70
N LEU A 71 3.03 10.30 15.80
CA LEU A 71 3.14 9.01 15.13
C LEU A 71 3.10 9.15 13.60
N VAL A 72 2.11 9.86 13.06
CA VAL A 72 1.94 10.00 11.61
C VAL A 72 3.11 10.78 11.01
N CYS A 73 3.47 11.94 11.57
CA CYS A 73 4.59 12.74 11.07
C CYS A 73 5.93 12.01 11.26
N GLY A 74 6.13 11.33 12.39
CA GLY A 74 7.35 10.56 12.65
C GLY A 74 7.52 9.38 11.70
N MET A 75 6.45 8.58 11.50
CA MET A 75 6.44 7.47 10.54
C MET A 75 6.70 7.98 9.12
N PHE A 76 6.02 9.05 8.70
CA PHE A 76 6.20 9.61 7.36
C PHE A 76 7.64 10.13 7.15
N ALA A 77 8.17 10.90 8.10
CA ALA A 77 9.53 11.42 8.02
C ALA A 77 10.59 10.31 7.98
N TRP A 78 10.38 9.23 8.74
CA TRP A 78 11.25 8.05 8.74
C TRP A 78 11.18 7.28 7.43
N LEU A 79 9.99 7.04 6.88
CA LEU A 79 9.84 6.37 5.59
C LEU A 79 10.47 7.21 4.46
N LEU A 80 10.23 8.52 4.44
CA LEU A 80 10.91 9.40 3.48
C LEU A 80 12.43 9.32 3.64
N TRP A 81 12.95 9.24 4.87
CA TRP A 81 14.38 9.06 5.14
C TRP A 81 14.96 7.76 4.56
N LEU A 82 14.20 6.67 4.54
CA LEU A 82 14.64 5.41 3.93
C LEU A 82 14.83 5.52 2.41
N ALA A 83 14.05 6.37 1.73
CA ALA A 83 14.15 6.57 0.28
C ALA A 83 15.00 7.79 -0.14
N ARG A 84 15.65 8.50 0.80
CA ARG A 84 16.53 9.63 0.46
C ARG A 84 17.78 9.16 -0.31
N PRO A 85 18.34 10.01 -1.21
CA PRO A 85 17.88 11.35 -1.54
C PRO A 85 16.80 11.39 -2.63
N ASP A 86 16.66 10.32 -3.42
CA ASP A 86 15.93 10.37 -4.68
C ASP A 86 14.41 10.17 -4.54
N LEU A 87 13.94 9.65 -3.39
CA LEU A 87 12.54 9.31 -3.14
C LEU A 87 11.94 8.32 -4.16
N LEU A 88 12.81 7.56 -4.84
CA LEU A 88 12.40 6.53 -5.79
C LEU A 88 11.87 5.29 -5.07
N PRO A 89 10.98 4.52 -5.70
CA PRO A 89 10.50 3.25 -5.16
C PRO A 89 11.65 2.28 -4.82
N THR A 90 11.61 1.73 -3.61
CA THR A 90 12.70 0.89 -3.08
C THR A 90 12.49 -0.61 -3.23
N GLY A 91 11.28 -1.06 -3.56
CA GLY A 91 10.95 -2.48 -3.66
C GLY A 91 11.27 -3.06 -5.02
N SER A 92 11.87 -4.24 -5.07
CA SER A 92 12.13 -5.00 -6.30
C SER A 92 10.96 -5.92 -6.64
N GLY A 93 10.65 -6.02 -7.93
CA GLY A 93 9.58 -6.90 -8.39
C GLY A 93 8.99 -6.47 -9.73
N PRO A 94 8.36 -7.41 -10.45
CA PRO A 94 7.78 -7.12 -11.75
C PRO A 94 6.58 -6.18 -11.64
N ASP A 95 5.81 -6.25 -10.54
CA ASP A 95 4.64 -5.41 -10.25
C ASP A 95 4.99 -3.90 -10.31
N LEU A 96 6.20 -3.51 -9.86
CA LEU A 96 6.62 -2.11 -9.89
C LEU A 96 6.69 -1.56 -11.32
N ALA A 97 7.26 -2.34 -12.25
CA ALA A 97 7.38 -1.93 -13.64
C ALA A 97 6.00 -1.74 -14.30
N HIS A 98 5.06 -2.62 -13.96
CA HIS A 98 3.68 -2.53 -14.48
C HIS A 98 2.93 -1.32 -13.93
N HIS A 99 3.03 -1.08 -12.62
CA HIS A 99 2.46 0.13 -12.00
C HIS A 99 3.02 1.41 -12.62
N LEU A 100 4.33 1.44 -12.89
CA LEU A 100 4.98 2.62 -13.46
C LEU A 100 4.61 2.84 -14.93
N ALA A 101 4.43 1.79 -15.72
CA ALA A 101 3.92 1.91 -17.09
C ALA A 101 2.51 2.53 -17.13
N LEU A 102 1.62 2.14 -16.21
CA LEU A 102 0.28 2.74 -16.11
C LEU A 102 0.34 4.21 -15.61
N ILE A 103 1.24 4.53 -14.67
CA ILE A 103 1.48 5.91 -14.24
C ILE A 103 1.94 6.77 -15.41
N GLU A 104 2.94 6.32 -16.17
CA GLU A 104 3.48 7.04 -17.34
C GLU A 104 2.39 7.26 -18.39
N TYR A 105 1.52 6.26 -18.61
CA TYR A 105 0.37 6.41 -19.50
C TYR A 105 -0.58 7.51 -19.03
N ILE A 106 -1.01 7.47 -17.76
CA ILE A 106 -1.96 8.45 -17.21
C ILE A 106 -1.35 9.85 -17.19
N GLU A 107 -0.08 9.99 -16.82
CA GLU A 107 0.63 11.26 -16.76
C GLU A 107 0.70 11.92 -18.15
N ARG A 108 0.99 11.14 -19.20
CA ARG A 108 1.08 11.64 -20.58
C ARG A 108 -0.26 11.94 -21.21
N HIS A 109 -1.25 11.07 -21.02
CA HIS A 109 -2.53 11.15 -21.73
C HIS A 109 -3.60 11.89 -20.94
N GLN A 110 -3.39 12.12 -19.64
CA GLN A 110 -4.36 12.70 -18.72
C GLN A 110 -5.71 11.96 -18.76
N ARG A 111 -5.66 10.65 -18.97
CA ARG A 111 -6.82 9.75 -19.13
C ARG A 111 -6.48 8.36 -18.62
N LEU A 112 -7.51 7.60 -18.27
CA LEU A 112 -7.39 6.17 -18.01
C LEU A 112 -7.31 5.39 -19.33
N VAL A 113 -6.87 4.14 -19.23
CA VAL A 113 -6.76 3.24 -20.38
C VAL A 113 -8.16 2.78 -20.78
N HIS A 114 -8.53 2.97 -22.05
CA HIS A 114 -9.80 2.47 -22.61
C HIS A 114 -9.61 1.57 -23.83
N ASP A 115 -8.41 1.56 -24.43
CA ASP A 115 -8.11 0.76 -25.63
C ASP A 115 -7.49 -0.59 -25.24
N VAL A 116 -8.23 -1.67 -25.50
CA VAL A 116 -7.81 -3.06 -25.24
C VAL A 116 -6.57 -3.47 -26.04
N ARG A 117 -6.24 -2.78 -27.14
CA ARG A 117 -5.02 -3.05 -27.93
C ARG A 117 -3.76 -2.71 -27.17
N LEU A 118 -3.85 -1.85 -26.15
CA LEU A 118 -2.73 -1.54 -25.27
C LEU A 118 -2.38 -2.68 -24.30
N SER A 119 -3.15 -3.78 -24.30
CA SER A 119 -2.79 -5.02 -23.59
C SER A 119 -1.39 -5.53 -23.94
N GLU A 120 -0.93 -5.31 -25.17
CA GLU A 120 0.42 -5.72 -25.58
C GLU A 120 1.53 -4.99 -24.78
N TYR A 121 1.27 -3.76 -24.35
CA TYR A 121 2.22 -2.90 -23.65
C TYR A 121 1.97 -2.87 -22.14
N LEU A 122 0.72 -2.82 -21.72
CA LEU A 122 0.30 -2.67 -20.33
C LEU A 122 -0.06 -4.01 -19.66
N GLY A 123 -0.27 -5.08 -20.43
CA GLY A 123 -0.69 -6.38 -19.90
C GLY A 123 -2.01 -6.26 -19.12
N GLU A 124 -2.07 -6.87 -17.94
CA GLU A 124 -3.23 -6.77 -17.04
C GLU A 124 -3.48 -5.35 -16.50
N MET A 125 -2.55 -4.40 -16.65
CA MET A 125 -2.76 -3.03 -16.16
C MET A 125 -3.87 -2.29 -16.89
N ILE A 126 -4.31 -2.78 -18.07
CA ILE A 126 -5.49 -2.25 -18.74
C ILE A 126 -6.76 -2.49 -17.92
N ASP A 127 -6.84 -3.60 -17.17
CA ASP A 127 -8.00 -4.00 -16.38
C ASP A 127 -7.85 -3.59 -14.90
N TYR A 128 -6.77 -2.90 -14.55
CA TYR A 128 -6.37 -2.66 -13.18
C TYR A 128 -7.02 -1.38 -12.61
N THR A 129 -7.34 -1.42 -11.31
CA THR A 129 -7.95 -0.29 -10.62
C THR A 129 -6.93 0.83 -10.39
N PRO A 130 -7.17 2.07 -10.87
CA PRO A 130 -6.10 3.04 -11.07
C PRO A 130 -5.74 3.91 -9.84
N GLY A 131 -6.26 3.62 -8.64
CA GLY A 131 -6.23 4.53 -7.49
C GLY A 131 -4.85 5.01 -7.06
N VAL A 132 -3.89 4.10 -6.89
CA VAL A 132 -2.50 4.49 -6.53
C VAL A 132 -1.82 5.30 -7.64
N HIS A 133 -2.11 4.96 -8.90
CA HIS A 133 -1.55 5.62 -10.08
C HIS A 133 -2.08 7.05 -10.20
N LEU A 134 -3.39 7.24 -10.01
CA LEU A 134 -4.04 8.55 -10.00
C LEU A 134 -3.44 9.43 -8.90
N LEU A 135 -3.27 8.92 -7.68
CA LEU A 135 -2.66 9.71 -6.60
C LEU A 135 -1.20 10.08 -6.90
N ALA A 136 -0.42 9.17 -7.50
CA ALA A 136 0.96 9.48 -7.88
C ALA A 136 1.01 10.61 -8.92
N VAL A 137 0.21 10.53 -9.98
CA VAL A 137 0.14 11.57 -11.04
C VAL A 137 -0.36 12.91 -10.50
N LEU A 138 -1.44 12.89 -9.72
CA LEU A 138 -2.00 14.11 -9.12
C LEU A 138 -1.01 14.77 -8.16
N THR A 139 -0.38 13.98 -7.29
CA THR A 139 0.60 14.47 -6.31
C THR A 139 1.85 15.02 -7.00
N GLY A 140 2.37 14.32 -8.02
CA GLY A 140 3.45 14.83 -8.85
C GLY A 140 3.11 16.22 -9.38
N ALA A 141 1.97 16.37 -10.05
CA ALA A 141 1.54 17.65 -10.58
C ALA A 141 1.34 18.75 -9.51
N TRP A 142 0.73 18.43 -8.36
CA TRP A 142 0.50 19.41 -7.28
C TRP A 142 1.80 19.91 -6.65
N PHE A 143 2.82 19.05 -6.56
CA PHE A 143 4.12 19.39 -6.00
C PHE A 143 5.17 19.77 -7.06
N ARG A 144 4.76 19.91 -8.34
CA ARG A 144 5.66 20.20 -9.47
C ARG A 144 6.82 19.19 -9.61
N SER A 145 6.50 17.93 -9.39
CA SER A 145 7.36 16.76 -9.57
C SER A 145 6.75 15.83 -10.63
N ASP A 146 7.50 14.84 -11.09
CA ASP A 146 6.91 13.73 -11.86
C ASP A 146 6.24 12.70 -10.94
N ALA A 147 5.39 11.86 -11.54
CA ALA A 147 4.64 10.84 -10.83
C ALA A 147 5.52 9.70 -10.28
N LEU A 148 6.68 9.43 -10.88
CA LEU A 148 7.62 8.40 -10.41
C LEU A 148 8.20 8.77 -9.03
N HIS A 149 8.65 10.02 -8.87
CA HIS A 149 9.18 10.53 -7.60
C HIS A 149 8.08 10.79 -6.57
N ALA A 150 6.83 11.01 -7.02
CA ALA A 150 5.68 11.17 -6.12
C ALA A 150 5.14 9.84 -5.56
N LEU A 151 5.39 8.72 -6.25
CA LEU A 151 4.82 7.41 -5.91
C LEU A 151 5.21 6.93 -4.51
N TYR A 152 6.51 6.94 -4.17
CA TYR A 152 6.95 6.49 -2.86
C TYR A 152 6.43 7.40 -1.72
N PRO A 153 6.52 8.75 -1.80
CA PRO A 153 5.88 9.64 -0.82
C PRO A 153 4.39 9.38 -0.63
N VAL A 154 3.63 9.15 -1.71
CA VAL A 154 2.19 8.83 -1.61
C VAL A 154 1.96 7.53 -0.82
N VAL A 155 2.70 6.47 -1.13
CA VAL A 155 2.58 5.19 -0.42
C VAL A 155 3.05 5.32 1.02
N ALA A 156 4.16 6.01 1.28
CA ALA A 156 4.68 6.29 2.62
C ALA A 156 3.67 7.09 3.47
N TRP A 157 3.03 8.10 2.89
CA TRP A 157 1.96 8.86 3.54
C TRP A 157 0.77 7.96 3.88
N SER A 158 0.40 7.05 2.98
CA SER A 158 -0.69 6.10 3.23
C SER A 158 -0.39 5.16 4.40
N VAL A 159 0.85 4.68 4.53
CA VAL A 159 1.30 3.85 5.65
C VAL A 159 1.28 4.66 6.94
N ALA A 160 1.80 5.88 6.91
CA ALA A 160 1.78 6.77 8.08
C ALA A 160 0.35 7.03 8.57
N LEU A 161 -0.56 7.43 7.67
CA LEU A 161 -1.96 7.67 8.03
C LEU A 161 -2.66 6.38 8.50
N LYS A 162 -2.33 5.23 7.91
CA LYS A 162 -2.85 3.90 8.32
C LYS A 162 -2.46 3.57 9.74
N THR A 163 -1.20 3.81 10.13
CA THR A 163 -0.77 3.65 11.54
C THR A 163 -1.52 4.60 12.49
N GLY A 164 -1.82 5.81 12.04
CA GLY A 164 -2.67 6.74 12.76
C GLY A 164 -4.09 6.19 13.00
N PHE A 165 -4.73 5.60 11.98
CA PHE A 165 -6.03 4.94 12.17
C PHE A 165 -5.95 3.73 13.09
N VAL A 166 -4.91 2.89 12.99
CA VAL A 166 -4.72 1.76 13.91
C VAL A 166 -4.59 2.24 15.36
N LEU A 167 -3.86 3.33 15.61
CA LEU A 167 -3.76 3.97 16.92
C LEU A 167 -5.15 4.42 17.42
N LEU A 168 -5.93 5.11 16.59
CA LEU A 168 -7.25 5.62 16.95
C LEU A 168 -8.26 4.49 17.22
N ILE A 169 -8.20 3.41 16.44
CA ILE A 169 -9.00 2.19 16.68
C ILE A 169 -8.60 1.57 18.03
N ALA A 170 -7.30 1.38 18.27
CA ALA A 170 -6.81 0.83 19.53
C ALA A 170 -7.26 1.68 20.72
N LEU A 171 -7.16 3.01 20.62
CA LEU A 171 -7.66 3.93 21.65
C LEU A 171 -9.16 3.76 21.90
N ARG A 172 -10.00 3.71 20.85
CA ARG A 172 -11.45 3.47 21.03
C ARG A 172 -11.75 2.15 21.75
N LEU A 173 -11.02 1.10 21.42
CA LEU A 173 -11.22 -0.23 22.00
C LEU A 173 -10.65 -0.33 23.42
N LEU A 174 -9.59 0.41 23.74
CA LEU A 174 -9.04 0.50 25.09
C LEU A 174 -9.90 1.37 26.01
N ASP A 175 -10.46 2.48 25.50
CA ASP A 175 -11.45 3.31 26.23
C ASP A 175 -12.67 2.47 26.63
N ALA A 176 -12.93 1.41 25.88
CA ALA A 176 -14.05 0.52 26.05
C ALA A 176 -13.84 -0.46 27.20
N VAL A 177 -12.61 -0.61 27.68
CA VAL A 177 -12.23 -1.48 28.80
C VAL A 177 -12.11 -0.61 30.05
N ASP A 178 -13.09 -0.71 30.96
CA ASP A 178 -13.12 0.09 32.20
C ASP A 178 -11.84 -0.12 33.04
N GLY A 179 -11.17 0.99 33.40
CA GLY A 179 -10.04 1.03 34.32
C GLY A 179 -9.04 2.17 34.07
N ASP A 180 -8.21 2.44 35.08
CA ASP A 180 -7.14 3.46 35.11
C ASP A 180 -5.90 3.03 34.27
N ILE A 181 -6.13 2.53 33.06
CA ILE A 181 -5.10 1.99 32.17
C ILE A 181 -4.45 3.13 31.38
N PRO A 182 -3.10 3.22 31.33
CA PRO A 182 -2.38 4.15 30.45
C PRO A 182 -2.61 3.85 28.96
N ARG A 183 -3.70 4.37 28.39
CA ARG A 183 -4.23 3.97 27.07
C ARG A 183 -3.28 4.23 25.91
N ILE A 184 -2.63 5.40 25.88
CA ILE A 184 -1.74 5.80 24.77
C ILE A 184 -0.56 4.83 24.63
N PRO A 185 0.19 4.49 25.71
CA PRO A 185 1.20 3.43 25.66
C PRO A 185 0.68 2.13 25.03
N PHE A 186 -0.41 1.57 25.54
CA PHE A 186 -0.92 0.29 25.02
C PHE A 186 -1.41 0.40 23.58
N ALA A 187 -2.03 1.51 23.18
CA ALA A 187 -2.40 1.75 21.79
C ALA A 187 -1.16 1.79 20.88
N LEU A 188 -0.04 2.37 21.34
CA LEU A 188 1.23 2.35 20.60
C LEU A 188 1.84 0.96 20.48
N THR A 189 1.59 0.03 21.41
CA THR A 189 2.08 -1.35 21.25
C THR A 189 1.49 -2.05 20.02
N ALA A 190 0.26 -1.73 19.63
CA ALA A 190 -0.32 -2.25 18.40
C ALA A 190 0.57 -1.89 17.20
N ILE A 191 1.07 -0.65 17.16
CA ILE A 191 1.92 -0.15 16.08
C ILE A 191 3.33 -0.73 16.15
N VAL A 192 3.94 -0.70 17.34
CA VAL A 192 5.30 -1.25 17.55
C VAL A 192 5.35 -2.71 17.11
N LEU A 193 4.32 -3.49 17.43
CA LEU A 193 4.30 -4.92 17.12
C LEU A 193 3.98 -5.23 15.66
N LEU A 194 3.44 -4.30 14.86
CA LEU A 194 3.31 -4.48 13.41
C LEU A 194 4.67 -4.61 12.71
N PHE A 195 5.74 -4.17 13.35
CA PHE A 195 7.09 -4.34 12.82
C PHE A 195 7.66 -5.75 13.02
N LEU A 196 7.04 -6.61 13.85
CA LEU A 196 7.44 -8.02 13.95
C LEU A 196 7.17 -8.78 12.63
N PRO A 197 5.94 -8.77 12.07
CA PRO A 197 5.70 -9.27 10.72
C PRO A 197 6.17 -8.23 9.67
N ARG A 198 7.44 -7.81 9.74
CA ARG A 198 8.05 -6.74 8.92
C ARG A 198 7.70 -6.88 7.44
N THR A 199 7.76 -8.10 6.92
CA THR A 199 7.45 -8.48 5.54
C THR A 199 6.03 -8.08 5.13
N TYR A 200 5.06 -8.23 6.02
CA TYR A 200 3.66 -7.88 5.77
C TYR A 200 3.35 -6.41 6.00
N PHE A 201 4.14 -5.73 6.85
CA PHE A 201 3.93 -4.33 7.17
C PHE A 201 4.72 -3.39 6.25
N ILE A 202 6.02 -3.18 6.51
CA ILE A 202 6.85 -2.27 5.70
C ILE A 202 7.44 -2.94 4.45
N GLY A 203 7.84 -4.21 4.55
CA GLY A 203 8.43 -4.97 3.44
C GLY A 203 7.48 -5.14 2.26
N SER A 204 6.17 -5.07 2.51
CA SER A 204 5.12 -5.16 1.48
C SER A 204 5.31 -4.17 0.33
N PHE A 205 5.77 -2.95 0.61
CA PHE A 205 6.05 -1.95 -0.42
C PHE A 205 7.54 -1.62 -0.55
N THR A 206 8.32 -1.73 0.52
CA THR A 206 9.76 -1.41 0.44
C THR A 206 10.58 -2.52 -0.21
N GLU A 207 10.04 -3.74 -0.31
CA GLU A 207 10.73 -4.90 -0.88
C GLU A 207 9.91 -5.54 -2.00
N GLN A 208 8.59 -5.69 -1.83
CA GLN A 208 7.73 -6.43 -2.76
C GLN A 208 6.90 -5.55 -3.71
N SER A 209 6.94 -4.23 -3.54
CA SER A 209 6.23 -3.28 -4.39
C SER A 209 4.71 -3.52 -4.53
N PHE A 210 4.04 -3.98 -3.46
CA PHE A 210 2.58 -4.11 -3.40
C PHE A 210 1.88 -2.76 -3.17
N LEU A 211 2.18 -1.77 -4.02
CA LEU A 211 1.83 -0.36 -3.83
C LEU A 211 0.33 -0.13 -3.72
N ALA A 212 -0.44 -0.68 -4.66
CA ALA A 212 -1.91 -0.57 -4.67
C ALA A 212 -2.54 -1.23 -3.43
N GLN A 213 -2.04 -2.41 -3.04
CA GLN A 213 -2.53 -3.12 -1.87
C GLN A 213 -2.31 -2.30 -0.60
N VAL A 214 -1.09 -1.77 -0.39
CA VAL A 214 -0.71 -1.02 0.81
C VAL A 214 -1.54 0.25 0.99
N LEU A 215 -1.82 0.97 -0.10
CA LEU A 215 -2.73 2.11 -0.11
C LEU A 215 -4.18 1.67 0.15
N SER A 216 -4.61 0.56 -0.43
CA SER A 216 -5.97 0.06 -0.23
C SER A 216 -6.24 -0.41 1.21
N GLU A 217 -5.22 -0.96 1.87
CA GLU A 217 -5.28 -1.28 3.31
C GLU A 217 -5.57 -0.06 4.18
N LEU A 218 -5.10 1.14 3.81
CA LEU A 218 -5.44 2.38 4.53
C LEU A 218 -6.96 2.61 4.48
N PHE A 219 -7.56 2.51 3.30
CA PHE A 219 -8.99 2.68 3.13
C PHE A 219 -9.78 1.59 3.86
N ALA A 220 -9.32 0.33 3.82
CA ALA A 220 -9.93 -0.78 4.54
C ALA A 220 -9.87 -0.61 6.07
N VAL A 221 -8.74 -0.16 6.62
CA VAL A 221 -8.61 0.16 8.06
C VAL A 221 -9.52 1.35 8.43
N ALA A 222 -9.65 2.35 7.56
CA ALA A 222 -10.57 3.46 7.78
C ALA A 222 -12.05 3.05 7.70
N MET A 223 -12.41 2.11 6.82
CA MET A 223 -13.73 1.46 6.81
C MET A 223 -13.99 0.77 8.16
N TRP A 224 -13.02 0.03 8.70
CA TRP A 224 -13.16 -0.60 10.02
C TRP A 224 -13.36 0.45 11.13
N TRP A 225 -12.58 1.52 11.13
CA TRP A 225 -12.79 2.64 12.04
C TRP A 225 -14.21 3.23 11.92
N ALA A 226 -14.72 3.38 10.70
CA ALA A 226 -16.07 3.88 10.46
C ALA A 226 -17.15 2.93 11.00
N VAL A 227 -16.96 1.60 10.89
CA VAL A 227 -17.83 0.60 11.51
C VAL A 227 -17.85 0.76 13.03
N LEU A 228 -16.69 0.99 13.66
CA LEU A 228 -16.60 1.22 15.11
C LEU A 228 -17.34 2.49 15.56
N VAL A 229 -17.19 3.59 14.80
CA VAL A 229 -17.91 4.84 15.05
C VAL A 229 -19.42 4.61 14.91
N TRP A 230 -19.83 3.91 13.86
CA TRP A 230 -21.23 3.62 13.59
C TRP A 230 -21.85 2.67 14.63
N ASP A 231 -21.15 1.60 15.04
CA ASP A 231 -21.65 0.66 16.06
C ASP A 231 -21.80 1.34 17.42
N ALA A 232 -20.96 2.34 17.72
CA ALA A 232 -21.09 3.14 18.93
C ALA A 232 -22.21 4.21 18.83
N SER A 233 -22.43 4.77 17.65
CA SER A 233 -23.46 5.78 17.37
C SER A 233 -23.90 5.68 15.90
N PRO A 234 -25.06 5.06 15.62
CA PRO A 234 -25.53 4.76 14.26
C PRO A 234 -25.85 5.99 13.40
N THR A 235 -24.82 6.71 12.96
CA THR A 235 -24.96 7.95 12.20
C THR A 235 -24.71 7.71 10.71
N ARG A 236 -25.51 8.37 9.86
CA ARG A 236 -25.33 8.32 8.39
C ARG A 236 -23.96 8.85 7.96
N SER A 237 -23.40 9.83 8.67
CA SER A 237 -22.08 10.39 8.37
C SER A 237 -20.95 9.36 8.44
N ALA A 238 -21.00 8.44 9.41
CA ALA A 238 -20.03 7.36 9.50
C ALA A 238 -20.12 6.41 8.30
N LEU A 239 -21.34 6.16 7.80
CA LEU A 239 -21.58 5.30 6.65
C LEU A 239 -21.26 5.97 5.31
N VAL A 240 -21.46 7.28 5.20
CA VAL A 240 -20.98 8.06 4.04
C VAL A 240 -19.46 8.02 3.97
N PHE A 241 -18.77 8.19 5.11
CA PHE A 241 -17.33 8.05 5.18
C PHE A 241 -16.86 6.61 4.89
N TYR A 242 -17.56 5.61 5.42
CA TYR A 242 -17.34 4.19 5.08
C TYR A 242 -17.46 3.97 3.57
N SER A 243 -18.50 4.52 2.95
CA SER A 243 -18.74 4.39 1.51
C SER A 243 -17.66 5.08 0.69
N LEU A 244 -17.29 6.31 1.04
CA LEU A 244 -16.18 7.04 0.42
C LEU A 244 -14.87 6.22 0.48
N SER A 245 -14.58 5.66 1.65
CA SER A 245 -13.41 4.81 1.87
C SER A 245 -13.49 3.53 1.05
N GLY A 246 -14.66 2.87 1.03
CA GLY A 246 -14.87 1.63 0.28
C GLY A 246 -14.82 1.80 -1.23
N THR A 247 -15.32 2.93 -1.76
CA THR A 247 -15.18 3.28 -3.17
C THR A 247 -13.72 3.50 -3.53
N ALA A 248 -12.96 4.21 -2.69
CA ALA A 248 -11.52 4.39 -2.90
C ALA A 248 -10.73 3.08 -2.74
N ALA A 249 -11.09 2.22 -1.79
CA ALA A 249 -10.54 0.87 -1.65
C ALA A 249 -10.78 0.04 -2.91
N PHE A 250 -12.02 0.07 -3.43
CA PHE A 250 -12.35 -0.59 -4.69
C PHE A 250 -11.50 -0.06 -5.85
N LEU A 251 -11.46 1.26 -6.04
CA LEU A 251 -10.69 1.89 -7.12
C LEU A 251 -9.17 1.78 -6.93
N THR A 252 -8.67 1.30 -5.80
CA THR A 252 -7.24 1.09 -5.56
C THR A 252 -6.87 -0.38 -5.64
N TRP A 253 -7.51 -1.23 -4.84
CA TRP A 253 -7.36 -2.68 -4.86
C TRP A 253 -8.60 -3.38 -4.25
N PRO A 254 -9.54 -3.85 -5.09
CA PRO A 254 -10.88 -4.30 -4.69
C PRO A 254 -10.93 -5.36 -3.60
N VAL A 255 -9.93 -6.23 -3.58
CA VAL A 255 -9.90 -7.41 -2.71
C VAL A 255 -9.91 -7.01 -1.22
N SER A 256 -9.38 -5.83 -0.88
CA SER A 256 -9.42 -5.32 0.50
C SER A 256 -10.81 -4.90 1.00
N ALA A 257 -11.78 -4.62 0.11
CA ALA A 257 -13.09 -4.12 0.51
C ALA A 257 -14.03 -5.22 1.02
N GLY A 258 -13.91 -6.44 0.50
CA GLY A 258 -14.83 -7.54 0.77
C GLY A 258 -14.95 -7.93 2.26
N PRO A 259 -13.85 -8.07 3.04
CA PRO A 259 -13.96 -8.43 4.46
C PRO A 259 -14.67 -7.34 5.27
N LEU A 260 -14.56 -6.08 4.85
CA LEU A 260 -15.18 -4.94 5.53
C LEU A 260 -16.68 -4.88 5.23
N LEU A 261 -17.11 -5.23 4.01
CA LEU A 261 -18.52 -5.39 3.67
C LEU A 261 -19.18 -6.48 4.53
N VAL A 262 -18.50 -7.63 4.70
CA VAL A 262 -18.94 -8.72 5.57
C VAL A 262 -18.98 -8.27 7.03
N LEU A 263 -17.95 -7.57 7.51
CA LEU A 263 -17.90 -7.00 8.86
C LEU A 263 -19.10 -6.07 9.10
N LEU A 264 -19.37 -5.13 8.19
CA LEU A 264 -20.47 -4.18 8.32
C LEU A 264 -21.81 -4.92 8.43
N ALA A 265 -22.06 -5.89 7.53
CA ALA A 265 -23.27 -6.69 7.55
C ALA A 265 -23.42 -7.47 8.86
N ALA A 266 -22.36 -8.14 9.33
CA ALA A 266 -22.37 -8.88 10.59
C ALA A 266 -22.65 -7.96 11.79
N VAL A 267 -21.99 -6.81 11.87
CA VAL A 267 -22.20 -5.84 12.96
C VAL A 267 -23.62 -5.28 12.92
N MET A 268 -24.16 -4.95 11.74
CA MET A 268 -25.54 -4.49 11.55
C MET A 268 -26.57 -5.53 12.00
N LEU A 269 -26.37 -6.81 11.63
CA LEU A 269 -27.25 -7.91 12.04
C LEU A 269 -27.28 -8.06 13.56
N LEU A 270 -26.10 -7.97 14.19
CA LEU A 270 -25.91 -8.05 15.64
C LEU A 270 -26.24 -6.75 16.39
N HIS A 271 -26.69 -5.69 15.70
CA HIS A 271 -26.98 -4.40 16.31
C HIS A 271 -28.43 -4.34 16.81
N GLY A 272 -28.65 -4.80 18.05
CA GLY A 272 -30.00 -5.00 18.62
C GLY A 272 -30.88 -3.76 18.88
N ARG A 273 -30.48 -2.55 18.46
CA ARG A 273 -31.24 -1.30 18.72
C ARG A 273 -31.88 -0.68 17.48
N LEU A 274 -31.51 -1.11 16.27
CA LEU A 274 -32.01 -0.52 15.03
C LEU A 274 -33.14 -1.36 14.44
N SER A 275 -34.14 -0.67 13.89
CA SER A 275 -35.20 -1.28 13.08
C SER A 275 -34.64 -1.90 11.80
N TRP A 276 -35.37 -2.83 11.19
CA TRP A 276 -34.96 -3.43 9.92
C TRP A 276 -34.85 -2.41 8.78
N LEU A 277 -35.77 -1.43 8.72
CA LEU A 277 -35.74 -0.38 7.71
C LEU A 277 -34.50 0.52 7.85
N ASP A 278 -34.15 0.92 9.08
CA ASP A 278 -32.93 1.71 9.31
C ASP A 278 -31.68 0.94 8.93
N ARG A 279 -31.63 -0.37 9.25
CA ARG A 279 -30.52 -1.24 8.84
C ARG A 279 -30.38 -1.30 7.32
N LEU A 280 -31.49 -1.45 6.59
CA LEU A 280 -31.47 -1.47 5.11
C LEU A 280 -31.02 -0.12 4.52
N GLN A 281 -31.53 1.00 5.04
CA GLN A 281 -31.10 2.33 4.60
C GLN A 281 -29.62 2.55 4.87
N HIS A 282 -29.15 2.17 6.06
CA HIS A 282 -27.75 2.29 6.43
C HIS A 282 -26.84 1.40 5.58
N LEU A 283 -27.26 0.16 5.31
CA LEU A 283 -26.55 -0.73 4.41
C LEU A 283 -26.46 -0.12 3.01
N ALA A 284 -27.58 0.40 2.48
CA ALA A 284 -27.61 1.04 1.16
C ALA A 284 -26.67 2.25 1.06
N ILE A 285 -26.67 3.15 2.06
CA ILE A 285 -25.74 4.30 2.10
C ILE A 285 -24.28 3.83 2.03
N ALA A 286 -23.95 2.75 2.73
CA ALA A 286 -22.59 2.24 2.77
C ALA A 286 -22.19 1.54 1.47
N THR A 287 -23.07 0.72 0.87
CA THR A 287 -22.69 -0.23 -0.18
C THR A 287 -23.03 0.21 -1.59
N VAL A 288 -24.08 1.01 -1.82
CA VAL A 288 -24.52 1.39 -3.17
C VAL A 288 -23.43 2.11 -3.96
N PRO A 289 -22.71 3.13 -3.43
CA PRO A 289 -21.64 3.78 -4.19
C PRO A 289 -20.47 2.85 -4.54
N ILE A 290 -20.15 1.90 -3.65
CA ILE A 290 -19.11 0.88 -3.89
C ILE A 290 -19.56 -0.04 -5.02
N ALA A 291 -20.78 -0.58 -4.94
CA ALA A 291 -21.35 -1.49 -5.94
C ALA A 291 -21.53 -0.80 -7.30
N ALA A 292 -22.01 0.44 -7.33
CA ALA A 292 -22.16 1.22 -8.57
C ALA A 292 -20.79 1.45 -9.24
N THR A 293 -19.77 1.82 -8.46
CA THR A 293 -18.40 1.99 -8.97
C THR A 293 -17.84 0.67 -9.50
N ALA A 294 -18.09 -0.44 -8.78
CA ALA A 294 -17.67 -1.77 -9.20
C ALA A 294 -18.34 -2.21 -10.51
N ALA A 295 -19.65 -1.96 -10.64
CA ALA A 295 -20.38 -2.25 -11.87
C ALA A 295 -19.85 -1.41 -13.03
N VAL A 296 -19.69 -0.10 -12.85
CA VAL A 296 -19.13 0.81 -13.86
C VAL A 296 -17.74 0.37 -14.30
N HIS A 297 -16.85 0.09 -13.35
CA HIS A 297 -15.50 -0.38 -13.65
C HIS A 297 -15.52 -1.72 -14.39
N GLY A 298 -16.33 -2.68 -13.90
CA GLY A 298 -16.46 -4.01 -14.48
C GLY A 298 -17.00 -4.03 -15.92
N THR A 299 -17.82 -3.04 -16.31
CA THR A 299 -18.29 -2.94 -17.72
C THR A 299 -17.17 -2.68 -18.72
N ARG A 300 -16.08 -2.04 -18.30
CA ARG A 300 -14.92 -1.71 -19.17
C ARG A 300 -13.73 -2.64 -18.93
N HIS A 301 -13.64 -3.25 -17.75
CA HIS A 301 -12.46 -3.97 -17.27
C HIS A 301 -12.79 -5.38 -16.75
N ALA A 302 -13.62 -6.12 -17.51
CA ALA A 302 -14.09 -7.44 -17.10
C ALA A 302 -12.95 -8.45 -16.91
N GLY A 303 -11.79 -8.24 -17.54
CA GLY A 303 -10.62 -9.10 -17.41
C GLY A 303 -10.07 -9.15 -15.98
N GLY A 304 -10.25 -8.07 -15.21
CA GLY A 304 -9.78 -7.95 -13.82
C GLY A 304 -10.41 -8.98 -12.87
N PHE A 305 -11.64 -9.46 -13.14
CA PHE A 305 -12.28 -10.50 -12.33
C PHE A 305 -11.54 -11.85 -12.40
N ARG A 306 -10.80 -12.11 -13.48
CA ARG A 306 -10.05 -13.38 -13.65
C ARG A 306 -8.85 -13.49 -12.71
N MET A 307 -8.37 -12.36 -12.15
CA MET A 307 -7.27 -12.33 -11.19
C MET A 307 -7.56 -13.17 -9.93
N ALA A 308 -8.83 -13.44 -9.62
CA ALA A 308 -9.25 -14.34 -8.55
C ALA A 308 -8.65 -15.76 -8.68
N GLY A 309 -8.45 -16.24 -9.91
CA GLY A 309 -7.96 -17.57 -10.22
C GLY A 309 -6.51 -17.63 -10.69
N THR A 310 -5.78 -16.51 -10.74
CA THR A 310 -4.40 -16.48 -11.26
C THR A 310 -3.37 -16.76 -10.16
N GLY A 311 -2.28 -17.44 -10.54
CA GLY A 311 -1.09 -17.55 -9.70
C GLY A 311 -0.32 -16.23 -9.57
N GLY A 312 0.56 -16.14 -8.59
CA GLY A 312 1.39 -14.97 -8.33
C GLY A 312 2.28 -15.16 -7.11
N PHE A 313 3.20 -14.22 -6.88
CA PHE A 313 4.12 -14.26 -5.75
C PHE A 313 3.53 -13.62 -4.50
N ALA A 314 3.34 -14.38 -3.43
CA ALA A 314 3.02 -13.86 -2.11
C ALA A 314 3.68 -14.71 -1.03
N ILE A 315 4.15 -14.07 0.04
CA ILE A 315 4.88 -14.75 1.12
C ILE A 315 3.89 -15.47 2.05
N TRP A 316 4.23 -16.72 2.38
CA TRP A 316 3.46 -17.55 3.29
C TRP A 316 3.60 -17.11 4.75
N PRO A 317 2.50 -17.05 5.52
CA PRO A 317 2.50 -16.60 6.92
C PRO A 317 3.02 -17.70 7.85
N THR A 318 4.33 -17.96 7.80
CA THR A 318 4.99 -18.97 8.63
C THR A 318 5.49 -18.37 9.96
N ALA A 319 5.73 -19.22 10.96
CA ALA A 319 6.27 -18.77 12.25
C ALA A 319 7.64 -18.07 12.13
N GLY A 320 8.45 -18.44 11.14
CA GLY A 320 9.73 -17.77 10.87
C GLY A 320 9.57 -16.33 10.36
N VAL A 321 8.49 -16.05 9.62
CA VAL A 321 8.19 -14.71 9.10
C VAL A 321 7.46 -13.85 10.14
N LEU A 322 6.57 -14.44 10.92
CA LEU A 322 5.72 -13.71 11.88
C LEU A 322 6.37 -13.53 13.26
N GLY A 323 7.20 -14.49 13.66
CA GLY A 323 7.69 -14.62 15.03
C GLY A 323 6.65 -15.26 15.97
N TRP A 324 7.10 -16.20 16.80
CA TRP A 324 6.25 -16.95 17.73
C TRP A 324 5.48 -16.05 18.72
N TRP A 325 6.10 -14.96 19.17
CA TRP A 325 5.45 -13.99 20.08
C TRP A 325 4.25 -13.31 19.45
N PHE A 326 4.34 -12.92 18.17
CA PHE A 326 3.23 -12.29 17.45
C PHE A 326 2.04 -13.25 17.36
N ILE A 327 2.31 -14.52 17.00
CA ILE A 327 1.29 -15.57 16.90
C ILE A 327 0.62 -15.82 18.26
N ALA A 328 1.41 -16.07 19.31
CA ALA A 328 0.90 -16.40 20.64
C ALA A 328 0.05 -15.26 21.24
N LEU A 329 0.55 -14.01 21.17
CA LEU A 329 -0.17 -12.86 21.69
C LEU A 329 -1.43 -12.55 20.85
N SER A 330 -1.37 -12.72 19.53
CA SER A 330 -2.54 -12.50 18.66
C SER A 330 -3.64 -13.53 18.93
N ALA A 331 -3.26 -14.79 19.16
CA ALA A 331 -4.22 -15.85 19.51
C ALA A 331 -4.91 -15.56 20.85
N ALA A 332 -4.14 -15.15 21.88
CA ALA A 332 -4.69 -14.73 23.16
C ALA A 332 -5.62 -13.50 23.00
N GLY A 333 -5.24 -12.54 22.17
CA GLY A 333 -6.04 -11.35 21.87
C GLY A 333 -7.34 -11.66 21.14
N PHE A 334 -7.30 -12.57 20.16
CA PHE A 334 -8.50 -13.03 19.46
C PHE A 334 -9.52 -13.62 20.43
N LEU A 335 -9.07 -14.50 21.34
CA LEU A 335 -9.93 -15.10 22.36
C LEU A 335 -10.49 -14.05 23.33
N CYS A 336 -9.65 -13.11 23.77
CA CYS A 336 -10.09 -12.00 24.62
C CYS A 336 -11.11 -11.08 23.92
N CYS A 337 -10.93 -10.80 22.63
CA CYS A 337 -11.85 -9.94 21.87
C CYS A 337 -13.18 -10.65 21.56
N ALA A 338 -13.17 -11.99 21.44
CA ALA A 338 -14.35 -12.77 21.12
C ALA A 338 -15.40 -12.75 22.24
N THR A 339 -14.97 -12.59 23.50
CA THR A 339 -15.87 -12.53 24.66
C THR A 339 -16.34 -11.10 24.98
N GLU A 340 -15.68 -10.08 24.44
CA GLU A 340 -15.95 -8.68 24.74
C GLU A 340 -16.76 -8.00 23.65
N ARG A 341 -18.02 -7.62 23.95
CA ARG A 341 -18.94 -7.01 22.99
C ARG A 341 -18.36 -5.79 22.28
N ARG A 342 -17.55 -4.97 22.98
CA ARG A 342 -16.95 -3.75 22.43
C ARG A 342 -15.77 -4.05 21.50
N ALA A 343 -15.08 -5.17 21.70
CA ALA A 343 -13.94 -5.62 20.88
C ALA A 343 -14.34 -6.62 19.78
N ARG A 344 -15.62 -7.05 19.74
CA ARG A 344 -16.15 -8.04 18.77
C ARG A 344 -15.81 -7.74 17.31
N THR A 345 -15.65 -6.46 16.94
CA THR A 345 -15.33 -6.08 15.55
C THR A 345 -13.95 -6.57 15.13
N VAL A 346 -13.00 -6.74 16.06
CA VAL A 346 -11.70 -7.36 15.81
C VAL A 346 -11.90 -8.82 15.37
N THR A 347 -12.63 -9.60 16.17
CA THR A 347 -12.92 -11.01 15.91
C THR A 347 -13.72 -11.21 14.63
N LEU A 348 -14.78 -10.40 14.42
CA LEU A 348 -15.61 -10.45 13.22
C LEU A 348 -14.82 -10.07 11.96
N LEU A 349 -13.91 -9.09 12.04
CA LEU A 349 -13.06 -8.71 10.92
C LEU A 349 -12.08 -9.83 10.58
N LEU A 350 -11.43 -10.43 11.58
CA LEU A 350 -10.54 -11.57 11.36
C LEU A 350 -11.28 -12.77 10.76
N ALA A 351 -12.49 -13.05 11.22
CA ALA A 351 -13.34 -14.09 10.65
C ALA A 351 -13.74 -13.77 9.19
N ALA A 352 -14.09 -12.51 8.89
CA ALA A 352 -14.41 -12.07 7.54
C ALA A 352 -13.20 -12.16 6.59
N ILE A 353 -12.01 -11.79 7.06
CA ILE A 353 -10.76 -11.93 6.31
C ILE A 353 -10.47 -13.41 6.04
N ALA A 354 -10.61 -14.28 7.05
CA ALA A 354 -10.41 -15.71 6.91
C ALA A 354 -11.43 -16.35 5.94
N LEU A 355 -12.70 -15.95 6.01
CA LEU A 355 -13.75 -16.40 5.11
C LEU A 355 -13.43 -16.03 3.65
N GLN A 356 -13.03 -14.79 3.41
CA GLN A 356 -12.65 -14.37 2.06
C GLN A 356 -11.37 -15.06 1.59
N ALA A 357 -10.37 -15.22 2.46
CA ALA A 357 -9.14 -15.94 2.13
C ALA A 357 -9.44 -17.40 1.75
N ALA A 358 -10.35 -18.08 2.46
CA ALA A 358 -10.79 -19.43 2.13
C ALA A 358 -11.50 -19.50 0.78
N ALA A 359 -12.38 -18.54 0.47
CA ALA A 359 -13.05 -18.48 -0.83
C ALA A 359 -12.07 -18.25 -1.99
N LEU A 360 -11.09 -17.36 -1.81
CA LEU A 360 -10.02 -17.09 -2.77
C LEU A 360 -9.11 -18.32 -2.94
N PHE A 361 -8.80 -19.01 -1.85
CA PHE A 361 -8.01 -20.25 -1.90
C PHE A 361 -8.74 -21.34 -2.70
N ALA A 362 -10.03 -21.55 -2.42
CA ALA A 362 -10.84 -22.51 -3.16
C ALA A 362 -10.92 -22.17 -4.66
N THR A 363 -11.06 -20.89 -4.99
CA THR A 363 -11.09 -20.42 -6.39
C THR A 363 -9.75 -20.64 -7.09
N ALA A 364 -8.63 -20.31 -6.44
CA ALA A 364 -7.30 -20.54 -6.97
C ALA A 364 -7.02 -22.03 -7.19
N HIS A 365 -7.42 -22.88 -6.23
CA HIS A 365 -7.28 -24.33 -6.35
C HIS A 365 -8.13 -24.89 -7.50
N ALA A 366 -9.39 -24.48 -7.61
CA ALA A 366 -10.28 -24.86 -8.70
C ALA A 366 -9.79 -24.40 -10.08
N SER A 367 -9.03 -23.31 -10.13
CA SER A 367 -8.45 -22.76 -11.37
C SER A 367 -7.08 -23.36 -11.72
N GLY A 368 -6.55 -24.28 -10.91
CA GLY A 368 -5.22 -24.88 -11.13
C GLY A 368 -4.05 -23.91 -10.93
N ALA A 369 -4.24 -22.84 -10.15
CA ALA A 369 -3.19 -21.86 -9.88
C ALA A 369 -2.02 -22.50 -9.11
N ALA A 370 -0.78 -22.21 -9.51
CA ALA A 370 0.42 -22.72 -8.85
C ALA A 370 0.54 -22.29 -7.36
N ALA A 371 -0.06 -21.16 -7.00
CA ALA A 371 -0.16 -20.69 -5.63
C ALA A 371 -1.45 -19.87 -5.43
N PRO A 372 -2.07 -19.90 -4.24
CA PRO A 372 -3.28 -19.16 -3.92
C PRO A 372 -2.96 -17.69 -3.60
N TYR A 373 -2.45 -16.96 -4.59
CA TYR A 373 -1.85 -15.63 -4.47
C TYR A 373 -2.73 -14.62 -3.71
N LEU A 374 -3.99 -14.43 -4.12
CA LEU A 374 -4.87 -13.47 -3.48
C LEU A 374 -5.31 -13.89 -2.07
N ALA A 375 -5.41 -15.20 -1.80
CA ALA A 375 -5.69 -15.68 -0.46
C ALA A 375 -4.55 -15.36 0.51
N LEU A 376 -3.30 -15.54 0.07
CA LEU A 376 -2.12 -15.17 0.87
C LEU A 376 -2.05 -13.66 1.10
N LYS A 377 -2.44 -12.84 0.12
CA LYS A 377 -2.50 -11.38 0.27
C LYS A 377 -3.48 -10.90 1.33
N MET A 378 -4.49 -11.70 1.71
CA MET A 378 -5.39 -11.35 2.82
C MET A 378 -4.68 -11.26 4.16
N PHE A 379 -3.55 -11.94 4.34
CA PHE A 379 -2.79 -11.85 5.58
C PHE A 379 -2.18 -10.46 5.81
N TYR A 380 -1.86 -9.72 4.75
CA TYR A 380 -1.37 -8.33 4.85
C TYR A 380 -2.43 -7.38 5.42
N LEU A 381 -3.72 -7.68 5.26
CA LEU A 381 -4.79 -6.96 5.94
C LEU A 381 -5.01 -7.48 7.37
N ALA A 382 -4.79 -8.78 7.62
CA ALA A 382 -5.01 -9.41 8.92
C ALA A 382 -4.07 -8.88 10.02
N ILE A 383 -2.85 -8.45 9.69
CA ILE A 383 -1.88 -7.97 10.70
C ILE A 383 -2.40 -6.78 11.51
N TYR A 384 -3.28 -5.92 10.96
CA TYR A 384 -3.80 -4.74 11.66
C TYR A 384 -4.74 -5.10 12.81
N PRO A 385 -5.83 -5.87 12.60
CA PRO A 385 -6.65 -6.35 13.70
C PRO A 385 -5.89 -7.28 14.66
N LEU A 386 -4.92 -8.07 14.19
CA LEU A 386 -4.06 -8.88 15.08
C LEU A 386 -3.19 -7.99 15.99
N GLY A 387 -2.56 -6.95 15.45
CA GLY A 387 -1.77 -5.99 16.25
C GLY A 387 -2.61 -5.29 17.32
N ILE A 388 -3.85 -4.92 17.00
CA ILE A 388 -4.81 -4.38 17.96
C ILE A 388 -5.22 -5.42 19.00
N ALA A 389 -5.47 -6.67 18.58
CA ALA A 389 -5.78 -7.76 19.50
C ALA A 389 -4.66 -7.97 20.54
N ILE A 390 -3.39 -7.92 20.11
CA ILE A 390 -2.24 -8.01 21.01
C ILE A 390 -2.24 -6.85 22.01
N ALA A 391 -2.45 -5.61 21.56
CA ALA A 391 -2.50 -4.45 22.45
C ALA A 391 -3.59 -4.60 23.54
N LEU A 392 -4.75 -5.15 23.16
CA LEU A 392 -5.83 -5.44 24.10
C LEU A 392 -5.45 -6.56 25.09
N THR A 393 -4.76 -7.61 24.66
CA THR A 393 -4.23 -8.66 25.55
C THR A 393 -3.26 -8.09 26.58
N LEU A 394 -2.31 -7.25 26.13
CA LEU A 394 -1.31 -6.65 27.00
C LEU A 394 -1.97 -5.70 28.01
N ALA A 395 -2.97 -4.93 27.60
CA ALA A 395 -3.75 -4.08 28.50
C ALA A 395 -4.56 -4.90 29.51
N ALA A 396 -5.17 -6.01 29.08
CA ALA A 396 -5.91 -6.91 29.97
C ALA A 396 -4.99 -7.57 31.01
N GLY A 397 -3.81 -8.04 30.58
CA GLY A 397 -2.78 -8.60 31.46
C GLY A 397 -2.24 -7.56 32.46
N TRP A 398 -1.98 -6.33 31.99
CA TRP A 398 -1.60 -5.21 32.84
C TRP A 398 -2.64 -4.94 33.93
N ARG A 399 -3.92 -4.89 33.54
CA ARG A 399 -5.03 -4.69 34.50
C ARG A 399 -5.09 -5.81 35.53
N ALA A 400 -4.94 -7.07 35.11
CA ALA A 400 -4.90 -8.21 36.02
C ALA A 400 -3.73 -8.10 37.02
N ALA A 401 -2.54 -7.74 36.54
CA ALA A 401 -1.36 -7.55 37.38
C ALA A 401 -1.53 -6.39 38.39
N VAL A 402 -2.05 -5.24 37.96
CA VAL A 402 -2.32 -4.09 38.84
C VAL A 402 -3.33 -4.47 39.94
N ARG A 403 -4.40 -5.21 39.59
CA ARG A 403 -5.39 -5.70 40.57
C ARG A 403 -4.77 -6.68 41.56
N ALA A 404 -3.96 -7.63 41.09
CA ALA A 404 -3.33 -8.65 41.94
C ALA A 404 -2.37 -8.04 42.98
N VAL A 405 -1.68 -6.94 42.63
CA VAL A 405 -0.73 -6.27 43.54
C VAL A 405 -1.42 -5.38 44.58
N GLY A 406 -2.74 -5.15 44.48
CA GLY A 406 -3.53 -4.43 45.50
C GLY A 406 -3.12 -2.97 45.72
N ARG A 407 -2.23 -2.40 44.90
CA ARG A 407 -1.69 -1.05 45.05
C ARG A 407 -2.44 -0.08 44.15
N THR A 408 -3.38 0.65 44.74
CA THR A 408 -4.09 1.82 44.16
C THR A 408 -3.18 3.03 43.89
N GLY A 409 -1.85 2.86 43.87
CA GLY A 409 -0.87 3.96 43.84
C GLY A 409 0.42 3.68 43.06
N ILE A 410 0.50 2.61 42.27
CA ILE A 410 1.61 2.51 41.29
C ILE A 410 1.42 3.69 40.32
N ARG A 411 2.46 4.51 40.12
CA ARG A 411 2.52 5.46 39.00
C ARG A 411 2.50 4.65 37.69
N SER A 412 1.30 4.27 37.27
CA SER A 412 1.02 3.24 36.26
C SER A 412 1.47 3.68 34.87
N ALA A 413 1.36 4.99 34.58
CA ALA A 413 1.71 5.56 33.29
C ALA A 413 3.22 5.49 32.98
N PRO A 414 4.16 5.93 33.86
CA PRO A 414 5.59 5.76 33.62
C PRO A 414 6.03 4.32 33.35
N LEU A 415 5.51 3.35 34.11
CA LEU A 415 5.87 1.95 33.91
C LEU A 415 5.30 1.38 32.61
N ALA A 416 4.08 1.77 32.23
CA ALA A 416 3.53 1.41 30.92
C ALA A 416 4.40 2.01 29.80
N TRP A 417 4.82 3.27 29.90
CA TRP A 417 5.75 3.87 28.94
C TRP A 417 7.10 3.14 28.88
N LEU A 418 7.66 2.74 30.02
CA LEU A 418 8.89 1.95 30.08
C LEU A 418 8.73 0.59 29.40
N LEU A 419 7.60 -0.09 29.60
CA LEU A 419 7.30 -1.36 28.93
C LEU A 419 7.25 -1.17 27.40
N VAL A 420 6.52 -0.16 26.94
CA VAL A 420 6.38 0.13 25.50
C VAL A 420 7.69 0.58 24.88
N ALA A 421 8.49 1.38 25.60
CA ALA A 421 9.82 1.78 25.15
C ALA A 421 10.77 0.57 25.06
N SER A 422 10.72 -0.34 26.05
CA SER A 422 11.53 -1.56 26.05
C SER A 422 11.17 -2.47 24.88
N LEU A 423 9.86 -2.66 24.63
CA LEU A 423 9.36 -3.38 23.48
C LEU A 423 9.77 -2.71 22.16
N GLY A 424 9.64 -1.37 22.10
CA GLY A 424 10.07 -0.55 20.97
C GLY A 424 11.55 -0.73 20.65
N ILE A 425 12.42 -0.71 21.66
CA ILE A 425 13.86 -0.94 21.49
C ILE A 425 14.13 -2.36 20.99
N ALA A 426 13.46 -3.37 21.56
CA ALA A 426 13.63 -4.76 21.14
C ALA A 426 13.25 -4.97 19.67
N VAL A 427 12.17 -4.34 19.22
CA VAL A 427 11.69 -4.42 17.82
C VAL A 427 12.51 -3.51 16.88
N ALA A 428 12.97 -2.35 17.34
CA ALA A 428 13.74 -1.41 16.53
C ALA A 428 15.17 -1.88 16.25
N ARG A 429 15.80 -2.61 17.17
CA ARG A 429 17.18 -3.13 17.01
C ARG A 429 17.42 -3.84 15.67
N PRO A 430 16.64 -4.86 15.26
CA PRO A 430 16.84 -5.51 13.97
C PRO A 430 16.54 -4.58 12.78
N LEU A 431 15.61 -3.63 12.93
CA LEU A 431 15.30 -2.65 11.87
C LEU A 431 16.44 -1.66 11.63
N ILE A 432 17.10 -1.22 12.70
CA ILE A 432 18.25 -0.31 12.62
C ILE A 432 19.48 -1.02 12.05
N ALA A 433 19.65 -2.31 12.36
CA ALA A 433 20.74 -3.12 11.83
C ALA A 433 20.55 -3.50 10.35
N ALA A 434 19.31 -3.47 9.85
CA ALA A 434 19.04 -3.78 8.46
C ALA A 434 19.60 -2.70 7.52
N PRO A 435 20.24 -3.09 6.39
CA PRO A 435 20.68 -2.12 5.40
C PRO A 435 19.48 -1.34 4.85
N ARG A 436 19.70 -0.06 4.52
CA ARG A 436 18.65 0.75 3.91
C ARG A 436 18.23 0.12 2.57
N PRO A 437 16.92 0.05 2.28
CA PRO A 437 16.44 -0.36 0.97
C PRO A 437 17.08 0.50 -0.13
N ARG A 438 17.48 -0.12 -1.23
CA ARG A 438 18.00 0.59 -2.41
C ARG A 438 16.89 0.71 -3.44
N PRO A 439 16.78 1.84 -4.17
CA PRO A 439 15.86 1.92 -5.27
C PRO A 439 16.22 0.88 -6.34
N VAL A 440 15.21 0.27 -6.96
CA VAL A 440 15.42 -0.68 -8.06
C VAL A 440 16.19 -0.01 -9.18
N VAL A 441 15.86 1.26 -9.47
CA VAL A 441 16.58 2.05 -10.45
C VAL A 441 17.10 3.30 -9.76
N THR A 442 18.41 3.52 -9.86
CA THR A 442 19.04 4.73 -9.31
C THR A 442 18.70 5.95 -10.16
N GLN A 443 18.77 7.15 -9.57
CA GLN A 443 18.55 8.39 -10.32
C GLN A 443 19.52 8.53 -11.51
N ALA A 444 20.76 8.11 -11.32
CA ALA A 444 21.78 8.05 -12.36
C ALA A 444 21.35 7.17 -13.54
N ALA A 445 20.89 5.94 -13.27
CA ALA A 445 20.44 5.01 -14.30
C ALA A 445 19.17 5.50 -15.01
N LEU A 446 18.22 6.08 -14.27
CA LEU A 446 17.02 6.71 -14.82
C LEU A 446 17.37 7.80 -15.84
N VAL A 447 18.23 8.76 -15.45
CA VAL A 447 18.64 9.87 -16.32
C VAL A 447 19.41 9.37 -17.54
N ALA A 448 20.31 8.39 -17.36
CA ALA A 448 21.03 7.77 -18.46
C ALA A 448 20.09 7.11 -19.48
N ALA A 449 19.09 6.37 -19.01
CA ALA A 449 18.13 5.70 -19.85
C ALA A 449 17.18 6.67 -20.57
N GLN A 450 16.72 7.73 -19.90
CA GLN A 450 15.93 8.79 -20.53
C GLN A 450 16.72 9.53 -21.61
N TRP A 451 18.00 9.81 -21.35
CA TRP A 451 18.90 10.40 -22.33
C TRP A 451 19.07 9.50 -23.56
N ALA A 452 19.23 8.19 -23.33
CA ALA A 452 19.37 7.20 -24.38
C ALA A 452 18.08 7.06 -25.21
N ARG A 453 16.92 6.97 -24.55
CA ARG A 453 15.60 6.91 -25.21
C ARG A 453 15.39 8.08 -26.18
N ALA A 454 15.89 9.27 -25.84
CA ALA A 454 15.74 10.46 -26.66
C ALA A 454 16.68 10.51 -27.90
N ARG A 455 17.70 9.65 -27.98
CA ARG A 455 18.78 9.74 -28.98
C ARG A 455 19.06 8.46 -29.75
N ILE A 456 18.73 7.31 -29.15
CA ILE A 456 19.05 6.00 -29.67
C ILE A 456 17.73 5.24 -29.82
N PRO A 457 17.48 4.56 -30.96
CA PRO A 457 16.30 3.73 -31.12
C PRO A 457 16.22 2.71 -29.97
N PRO A 458 15.09 2.62 -29.23
CA PRO A 458 14.96 1.71 -28.08
C PRO A 458 15.28 0.24 -28.40
N ALA A 459 15.02 -0.19 -29.64
CA ALA A 459 15.32 -1.54 -30.13
C ALA A 459 16.82 -1.87 -30.21
N CYS A 460 17.68 -0.84 -30.16
CA CYS A 460 19.14 -0.98 -30.28
C CYS A 460 19.87 -0.84 -28.94
N ILE A 461 19.14 -0.85 -27.83
CA ILE A 461 19.67 -0.67 -26.46
C ILE A 461 19.49 -1.96 -25.66
N ASP A 462 20.58 -2.45 -25.07
CA ASP A 462 20.61 -3.54 -24.09
C ASP A 462 20.84 -3.04 -22.66
N TYR A 463 20.83 -3.96 -21.70
CA TYR A 463 20.92 -3.66 -20.26
C TYR A 463 22.15 -4.33 -19.66
N LEU A 464 23.11 -3.53 -19.19
CA LEU A 464 24.28 -4.01 -18.44
C LEU A 464 24.13 -3.57 -16.98
N VAL A 465 23.10 -4.11 -16.32
CA VAL A 465 22.69 -3.71 -14.97
C VAL A 465 22.86 -4.85 -13.99
N ILE A 466 23.02 -4.54 -12.70
CA ILE A 466 23.32 -5.54 -11.68
C ILE A 466 22.13 -6.45 -11.33
N ASP A 467 20.92 -5.98 -11.58
CA ASP A 467 19.67 -6.65 -11.18
C ASP A 467 18.68 -6.74 -12.35
N GLY A 468 18.05 -7.91 -12.50
CA GLY A 468 17.15 -8.17 -13.62
C GLY A 468 15.85 -7.37 -13.57
N TYR A 469 15.37 -6.99 -12.39
CA TYR A 469 14.20 -6.10 -12.29
C TYR A 469 14.52 -4.68 -12.76
N THR A 470 15.76 -4.22 -12.57
CA THR A 470 16.26 -2.97 -13.16
C THR A 470 16.18 -3.03 -14.68
N ALA A 471 16.67 -4.12 -15.30
CA ALA A 471 16.62 -4.31 -16.74
C ALA A 471 15.16 -4.35 -17.26
N TYR A 472 14.31 -5.13 -16.58
CA TYR A 472 12.90 -5.25 -16.91
C TYR A 472 12.15 -3.92 -16.81
N TRP A 473 12.44 -3.16 -15.76
CA TRP A 473 11.87 -1.83 -15.55
C TRP A 473 12.29 -0.86 -16.66
N LEU A 474 13.60 -0.80 -16.97
CA LEU A 474 14.11 0.03 -18.05
C LEU A 474 13.45 -0.34 -19.39
N HIS A 475 13.30 -1.63 -19.64
CA HIS A 475 12.70 -2.17 -20.86
C HIS A 475 11.27 -1.69 -21.07
N LEU A 476 10.42 -1.82 -20.04
CA LEU A 476 9.01 -1.47 -20.14
C LEU A 476 8.76 0.02 -19.90
N ALA A 477 9.15 0.53 -18.72
CA ALA A 477 8.74 1.84 -18.24
C ALA A 477 9.58 3.00 -18.80
N VAL A 478 10.81 2.76 -19.28
CA VAL A 478 11.62 3.82 -19.91
C VAL A 478 11.64 3.67 -21.42
N PHE A 479 11.94 2.48 -21.93
CA PHE A 479 12.11 2.28 -23.36
C PHE A 479 10.80 1.98 -24.10
N GLY A 480 9.71 1.69 -23.38
CA GLY A 480 8.38 1.51 -23.96
C GLY A 480 8.26 0.27 -24.83
N HIS A 481 9.08 -0.76 -24.58
CA HIS A 481 8.98 -2.01 -25.32
C HIS A 481 7.68 -2.74 -25.00
N PRO A 482 7.10 -3.50 -25.95
CA PRO A 482 5.94 -4.33 -25.68
C PRO A 482 6.24 -5.34 -24.57
N ARG A 483 5.27 -5.56 -23.69
CA ARG A 483 5.36 -6.53 -22.60
C ARG A 483 5.06 -7.96 -23.07
N ALA A 484 4.13 -8.11 -24.01
CA ALA A 484 3.62 -9.42 -24.44
C ALA A 484 4.28 -9.94 -25.73
N SER A 485 5.34 -9.30 -26.22
CA SER A 485 6.01 -9.68 -27.45
C SER A 485 7.51 -9.34 -27.43
N GLY A 486 8.25 -9.83 -28.42
CA GLY A 486 9.67 -9.53 -28.58
C GLY A 486 10.55 -10.03 -27.44
N ARG A 487 11.51 -9.19 -27.01
CA ARG A 487 12.50 -9.56 -25.99
C ARG A 487 11.92 -9.76 -24.60
N ALA A 488 10.73 -9.21 -24.32
CA ALA A 488 10.07 -9.34 -23.03
C ALA A 488 9.64 -10.78 -22.71
N LEU A 489 9.46 -11.64 -23.73
CA LEU A 489 9.13 -13.06 -23.56
C LEU A 489 10.35 -13.95 -23.29
N ASN A 490 11.55 -13.39 -23.35
CA ASN A 490 12.79 -14.13 -23.09
C ASN A 490 13.40 -13.65 -21.77
N ASP A 491 13.31 -14.48 -20.72
CA ASP A 491 13.87 -14.19 -19.40
C ASP A 491 15.38 -13.89 -19.45
N ASP A 492 16.09 -14.48 -20.41
CA ASP A 492 17.53 -14.26 -20.62
C ASP A 492 17.84 -12.83 -21.06
N THR A 493 16.84 -12.06 -21.50
CA THR A 493 16.97 -10.62 -21.75
C THR A 493 17.33 -9.87 -20.48
N PHE A 494 16.79 -10.28 -19.34
CA PHE A 494 16.87 -9.55 -18.07
C PHE A 494 17.80 -10.19 -17.06
N GLU A 495 18.19 -11.46 -17.23
CA GLU A 495 19.18 -12.10 -16.36
C GLU A 495 20.57 -11.44 -16.59
N PRO A 496 21.19 -10.81 -15.57
CA PRO A 496 22.38 -9.97 -15.76
C PRO A 496 23.56 -10.66 -16.44
N LYS A 497 23.85 -11.93 -16.10
CA LYS A 497 24.99 -12.66 -16.68
C LYS A 497 24.71 -13.02 -18.13
N LYS A 498 23.52 -13.54 -18.44
CA LYS A 498 23.12 -13.88 -19.80
C LYS A 498 22.98 -12.64 -20.69
N ALA A 499 22.50 -11.52 -20.15
CA ALA A 499 22.44 -10.26 -20.86
C ALA A 499 23.83 -9.76 -21.23
N LEU A 500 24.78 -9.83 -20.29
CA LEU A 500 26.18 -9.49 -20.52
C LEU A 500 26.81 -10.38 -21.60
N ASP A 501 26.67 -11.71 -21.47
CA ASP A 501 27.21 -12.69 -22.40
C ASP A 501 26.66 -12.48 -23.81
N ARG A 502 25.35 -12.26 -23.95
CA ARG A 502 24.72 -11.95 -25.24
C ARG A 502 25.28 -10.66 -25.84
N TRP A 503 25.48 -9.63 -25.03
CA TRP A 503 25.88 -8.31 -25.51
C TRP A 503 27.30 -8.29 -26.07
N ILE A 504 28.23 -9.04 -25.46
CA ILE A 504 29.63 -9.12 -25.92
C ILE A 504 29.79 -9.95 -27.20
N LEU A 505 28.89 -10.90 -27.47
CA LEU A 505 28.93 -11.74 -28.67
C LEU A 505 28.68 -10.93 -29.95
N PRO A 506 29.16 -11.36 -31.14
CA PRO A 506 29.08 -10.59 -32.39
C PRO A 506 27.68 -10.06 -32.76
N ASN A 507 26.61 -10.78 -32.36
CA ASN A 507 25.23 -10.41 -32.66
C ASN A 507 24.54 -9.54 -31.58
N GLY A 508 25.29 -9.08 -30.56
CA GLY A 508 24.78 -8.18 -29.53
C GLY A 508 24.36 -6.80 -30.07
N LEU A 509 23.45 -6.14 -29.34
CA LEU A 509 22.99 -4.79 -29.67
C LEU A 509 24.12 -3.76 -29.54
N PRO A 510 24.10 -2.66 -30.33
CA PRO A 510 25.21 -1.71 -30.36
C PRO A 510 25.38 -0.89 -29.08
N PHE A 511 24.28 -0.59 -28.38
CA PHE A 511 24.28 0.26 -27.20
C PHE A 511 23.80 -0.49 -25.97
N ALA A 512 24.21 -0.04 -24.79
CA ALA A 512 23.62 -0.46 -23.54
C ALA A 512 23.61 0.65 -22.48
N VAL A 513 22.67 0.54 -21.55
CA VAL A 513 22.71 1.32 -20.30
C VAL A 513 23.37 0.47 -19.23
N ALA A 514 24.43 1.01 -18.61
CA ALA A 514 25.05 0.48 -17.41
C ALA A 514 24.61 1.32 -16.20
N ASP A 515 24.12 0.66 -15.15
CA ASP A 515 23.70 1.32 -13.90
C ASP A 515 24.88 1.72 -13.01
N ASP A 516 25.96 0.95 -13.04
CA ASP A 516 27.27 1.25 -12.49
C ASP A 516 28.37 0.82 -13.46
N PHE A 517 28.89 1.78 -14.22
CA PHE A 517 29.93 1.53 -15.21
C PHE A 517 31.22 1.01 -14.56
N ASP A 518 31.59 1.48 -13.37
CA ASP A 518 32.86 1.12 -12.75
C ASP A 518 32.81 -0.30 -12.13
N ALA A 519 31.61 -0.82 -11.85
CA ALA A 519 31.37 -2.18 -11.41
C ALA A 519 31.44 -3.22 -12.54
N LEU A 520 31.41 -2.81 -13.81
CA LEU A 520 31.52 -3.73 -14.93
C LEU A 520 32.88 -4.46 -14.96
N PRO A 521 32.94 -5.72 -15.43
CA PRO A 521 34.20 -6.43 -15.63
C PRO A 521 35.19 -5.61 -16.45
N ARG A 522 36.48 -5.66 -16.06
CA ARG A 522 37.54 -4.83 -16.67
C ARG A 522 37.58 -4.98 -18.19
N ASP A 523 37.47 -6.21 -18.68
CA ASP A 523 37.54 -6.52 -20.12
C ASP A 523 36.40 -5.89 -20.91
N ILE A 524 35.26 -5.62 -20.27
CA ILE A 524 34.14 -4.90 -20.90
C ILE A 524 34.42 -3.40 -20.86
N ARG A 525 34.81 -2.87 -19.70
CA ARG A 525 35.11 -1.42 -19.55
C ARG A 525 36.16 -0.91 -20.52
N THR A 526 37.14 -1.73 -20.89
CA THR A 526 38.21 -1.33 -21.82
C THR A 526 37.82 -1.47 -23.29
N ASN A 527 36.74 -2.19 -23.62
CA ASN A 527 36.32 -2.53 -24.98
C ASN A 527 35.03 -1.83 -25.44
N VAL A 528 34.61 -0.78 -24.73
CA VAL A 528 33.42 0.01 -25.04
C VAL A 528 33.77 1.49 -25.13
N ASP A 529 32.97 2.23 -25.89
CA ASP A 529 32.99 3.69 -25.91
C ASP A 529 31.90 4.22 -24.96
N ILE A 530 32.28 5.10 -24.04
CA ILE A 530 31.31 5.80 -23.20
C ILE A 530 30.68 6.90 -24.04
N VAL A 531 29.41 6.72 -24.40
CA VAL A 531 28.64 7.69 -25.19
C VAL A 531 28.21 8.86 -24.32
N ALA A 532 27.77 8.58 -23.10
CA ALA A 532 27.41 9.57 -22.10
C ALA A 532 27.54 8.99 -20.69
N ARG A 533 27.88 9.82 -19.70
CA ARG A 533 28.05 9.41 -18.29
C ARG A 533 27.21 10.28 -17.35
N PHE A 534 26.58 9.65 -16.38
CA PHE A 534 25.65 10.25 -15.43
C PHE A 534 25.96 9.74 -14.01
N GLY A 535 27.02 10.26 -13.39
CA GLY A 535 27.54 9.70 -12.13
C GLY A 535 28.07 8.27 -12.33
N PRO A 536 27.59 7.27 -11.56
CA PRO A 536 27.98 5.87 -11.74
C PRO A 536 27.40 5.26 -13.02
N ALA A 537 26.23 5.71 -13.48
CA ALA A 537 25.59 5.17 -14.67
C ALA A 537 26.22 5.71 -15.96
N ALA A 538 26.17 4.92 -17.02
CA ALA A 538 26.65 5.32 -18.34
C ALA A 538 25.82 4.70 -19.47
N VAL A 539 25.78 5.40 -20.60
CA VAL A 539 25.36 4.82 -21.88
C VAL A 539 26.62 4.46 -22.64
N VAL A 540 26.77 3.19 -22.98
CA VAL A 540 27.96 2.66 -23.63
C VAL A 540 27.64 2.13 -25.02
N LYS A 541 28.63 2.19 -25.91
CA LYS A 541 28.59 1.62 -27.25
C LYS A 541 29.67 0.55 -27.35
N ARG A 542 29.33 -0.63 -27.85
CA ARG A 542 30.32 -1.68 -28.10
C ARG A 542 31.21 -1.33 -29.30
N ARG A 543 32.47 -1.75 -29.25
CA ARG A 543 33.39 -1.71 -30.40
C ARG A 543 33.27 -3.04 -31.17
N GLY A 544 32.73 -3.03 -32.39
CA GLY A 544 32.61 -4.21 -33.24
C GLY A 544 31.32 -4.30 -34.05
N PRO A 545 31.11 -5.40 -34.80
CA PRO A 545 29.87 -5.65 -35.54
C PRO A 545 28.66 -5.66 -34.59
N SER A 546 27.52 -5.13 -35.04
CA SER A 546 26.28 -5.06 -34.26
C SER A 546 25.05 -5.25 -35.14
N THR A 547 23.93 -5.70 -34.57
CA THR A 547 22.70 -6.08 -35.29
C THR A 547 21.80 -4.92 -35.72
N CYS A 548 22.05 -3.69 -35.25
CA CYS A 548 21.34 -2.48 -35.72
C CYS A 548 22.22 -1.67 -36.70
N PRO A 549 21.62 -1.06 -37.75
CA PRO A 549 22.35 -0.16 -38.64
C PRO A 549 22.87 1.06 -37.87
N GLN A 550 24.16 1.33 -37.98
CA GLN A 550 24.77 2.54 -37.44
C GLN A 550 24.24 3.73 -38.24
N ARG A 551 23.45 4.60 -37.61
CA ARG A 551 23.18 5.95 -38.14
C ARG A 551 24.10 6.94 -37.48
#